data_AF-A0A318DXT4-F1
#
_entry.id   AF-A0A318DXT4-F1
#
_cell.length_a   1.000
_cell.length_b   1.000
_cell.length_c   1.000
_cell.angle_alpha   90.00
_cell.angle_beta   90.00
_cell.angle_gamma   90.00
#
_symmetry.space_group_name_H-M   'P 1'
#
loop_
_entity.id
_entity.type
_entity.pdbx_description
1 polymer ?
#
loop_
_entity_poly.entity_id
_entity_poly.type
_entity_poly.pdbx_seq_one_letter_code
_entity_poly.pdbx_strand_id
1 'polypeptide(L)'
;MTTCTKPAQRWAAVILTLAMMPMGARAQATEELSPALLGELMGFVQNAYFNANRIADMPQFPTDRAASQPEVLEAVASALRVRQRACTSVVKVDYADDSGNMLDISCVGGNYRVDAKSGKITP
;
A
#
# COMPACT_ATOMS: atom_id res chain seq x y z
N MET A 1 -0.28 65.20 -40.11
CA MET A 1 -1.04 64.80 -41.32
C MET A 1 -0.37 63.51 -41.81
N THR A 2 -0.90 62.35 -41.40
CA THR A 2 -1.63 61.38 -42.26
C THR A 2 -0.73 60.87 -43.40
N THR A 3 -0.45 59.57 -43.55
CA THR A 3 -1.46 58.56 -43.96
C THR A 3 -1.08 57.13 -43.57
N CYS A 4 -2.10 56.37 -43.16
CA CYS A 4 -2.14 54.91 -43.05
C CYS A 4 -2.25 54.22 -44.42
N THR A 5 -1.64 53.03 -44.59
CA THR A 5 -1.98 52.08 -45.67
C THR A 5 -1.87 50.62 -45.20
N LYS A 6 -3.01 50.10 -44.73
CA LYS A 6 -3.63 48.77 -44.92
C LYS A 6 -2.71 47.51 -45.09
N PRO A 7 -2.74 46.55 -44.14
CA PRO A 7 -2.37 45.17 -44.43
C PRO A 7 -3.55 44.37 -45.01
N ALA A 8 -3.31 43.70 -46.14
CA ALA A 8 -4.25 42.76 -46.75
C ALA A 8 -4.23 41.42 -46.00
N GLN A 9 -5.29 41.16 -45.23
CA GLN A 9 -5.59 39.85 -44.66
C GLN A 9 -5.90 38.85 -45.78
N ARG A 10 -5.03 37.85 -45.95
CA ARG A 10 -5.38 36.56 -46.56
C ARG A 10 -5.60 35.57 -45.43
N TRP A 11 -6.86 35.20 -45.26
CA TRP A 11 -7.32 34.18 -44.34
C TRP A 11 -6.84 32.80 -44.83
N ALA A 12 -6.06 32.11 -44.02
CA ALA A 12 -6.01 30.65 -44.02
C ALA A 12 -6.35 30.24 -42.59
N ALA A 13 -7.58 29.79 -42.42
CA ALA A 13 -8.06 29.16 -41.21
C ALA A 13 -7.47 27.74 -41.07
N VAL A 14 -7.79 27.13 -39.93
CA VAL A 14 -7.71 25.69 -39.60
C VAL A 14 -6.27 25.26 -39.22
N ILE A 15 -5.94 24.66 -38.06
CA ILE A 15 -6.66 23.72 -37.19
C ILE A 15 -6.26 23.94 -35.72
N LEU A 16 -7.27 23.85 -34.86
CA LEU A 16 -7.23 23.73 -33.41
C LEU A 16 -6.64 22.36 -33.01
N THR A 17 -5.65 22.30 -32.12
CA THR A 17 -5.45 21.12 -31.26
C THR A 17 -5.11 21.57 -29.84
N LEU A 18 -6.15 21.56 -29.00
CA LEU A 18 -6.01 21.46 -27.55
C LEU A 18 -5.23 20.19 -27.23
N ALA A 19 -3.99 20.34 -26.74
CA ALA A 19 -3.34 19.28 -25.98
C ALA A 19 -3.77 19.41 -24.51
N MET A 20 -4.94 18.87 -24.19
CA MET A 20 -5.25 18.50 -22.81
C MET A 20 -4.33 17.33 -22.45
N MET A 21 -3.28 17.59 -21.66
CA MET A 21 -2.53 16.52 -21.02
C MET A 21 -3.38 15.99 -19.85
N PRO A 22 -3.87 14.74 -19.87
CA PRO A 22 -4.26 14.08 -18.64
C PRO A 22 -2.98 13.81 -17.86
N MET A 23 -2.69 14.64 -16.86
CA MET A 23 -1.70 14.29 -15.83
C MET A 23 -2.31 13.08 -15.11
N GLY A 24 -1.79 11.91 -15.48
CA GLY A 24 -2.35 10.62 -15.15
C GLY A 24 -2.69 10.54 -13.67
N ALA A 25 -3.93 10.11 -13.41
CA ALA A 25 -4.21 9.38 -12.19
C ALA A 25 -3.14 8.28 -12.10
N ARG A 26 -2.20 8.44 -11.15
CA ARG A 26 -1.40 7.33 -10.68
C ARG A 26 -2.39 6.35 -10.05
N ALA A 27 -2.95 5.47 -10.88
CA ALA A 27 -3.33 4.16 -10.42
C ALA A 27 -2.01 3.52 -9.97
N GLN A 28 -1.66 3.79 -8.71
CA GLN A 28 -0.64 3.02 -8.02
C GLN A 28 -1.21 1.60 -8.04
N ALA A 29 -0.73 0.77 -8.96
CA ALA A 29 -0.95 -0.65 -8.86
C ALA A 29 -0.44 -1.03 -7.47
N THR A 30 -1.36 -1.33 -6.55
CA THR A 30 -1.01 -1.92 -5.28
C THR A 30 -0.22 -3.16 -5.64
N GLU A 31 1.08 -3.14 -5.39
CA GLU A 31 1.97 -4.25 -5.72
C GLU A 31 1.37 -5.50 -5.06
N GLU A 32 0.99 -6.47 -5.88
CA GLU A 32 0.33 -7.67 -5.39
C GLU A 32 1.36 -8.45 -4.58
N LEU A 33 1.07 -8.69 -3.30
CA LEU A 33 2.01 -9.38 -2.42
C LEU A 33 2.11 -10.84 -2.85
N SER A 34 3.33 -11.37 -2.86
CA SER A 34 3.52 -12.77 -3.18
C SER A 34 2.79 -13.68 -2.16
N PRO A 35 2.30 -14.86 -2.57
CA PRO A 35 1.65 -15.79 -1.65
C PRO A 35 2.54 -16.19 -0.46
N ALA A 36 3.86 -16.25 -0.67
CA ALA A 36 4.82 -16.51 0.39
C ALA A 36 4.83 -15.39 1.44
N LEU A 37 4.84 -14.12 1.00
CA LEU A 37 4.80 -12.97 1.90
C LEU A 37 3.49 -12.88 2.66
N LEU A 38 2.36 -13.19 2.00
CA LEU A 38 1.06 -13.32 2.68
C LEU A 38 1.08 -14.41 3.75
N GLY A 39 1.74 -15.54 3.48
CA GLY A 39 1.97 -16.61 4.45
C GLY A 39 2.73 -16.14 5.70
N GLU A 40 3.84 -15.45 5.51
CA GLU A 40 4.65 -14.89 6.61
C GLU A 40 3.85 -13.87 7.44
N LEU A 41 3.06 -13.02 6.78
CA LEU A 41 2.17 -12.07 7.46
C LEU A 41 1.10 -12.76 8.32
N MET A 42 0.51 -13.86 7.84
CA MET A 42 -0.42 -14.65 8.64
C MET A 42 0.27 -15.33 9.83
N GLY A 43 1.52 -15.77 9.66
CA GLY A 43 2.36 -16.27 10.76
C GLY A 43 2.60 -15.19 11.82
N PHE A 44 3.00 -14.00 11.39
CA PHE A 44 3.16 -12.83 12.26
C PHE A 44 1.88 -12.52 13.05
N VAL A 45 0.71 -12.51 12.39
CA VAL A 45 -0.58 -12.25 13.05
C VAL A 45 -0.82 -13.24 14.18
N GLN A 46 -0.69 -14.55 13.91
CA GLN A 46 -0.87 -15.58 14.94
C GLN A 46 0.09 -15.39 16.11
N ASN A 47 1.36 -15.15 15.83
CA ASN A 47 2.39 -14.93 16.86
C ASN A 47 2.13 -13.66 17.68
N ALA A 48 1.68 -12.58 17.05
CA ALA A 48 1.39 -11.32 17.73
C ALA A 48 0.23 -11.49 18.73
N TYR A 49 -0.83 -12.18 18.33
CA TYR A 49 -1.98 -12.47 19.20
C TYR A 49 -1.64 -13.48 20.30
N PHE A 50 -0.85 -14.51 19.98
CA PHE A 50 -0.33 -15.46 20.97
C PHE A 50 0.50 -14.75 22.04
N ASN A 51 1.50 -13.98 21.61
CA ASN A 51 2.40 -13.26 22.50
C ASN A 51 1.71 -12.15 23.30
N ALA A 52 0.52 -11.71 22.87
CA ALA A 52 -0.31 -10.75 23.60
C ALA A 52 -1.33 -11.44 24.54
N ASN A 53 -1.39 -12.78 24.56
CA ASN A 53 -2.41 -13.56 25.26
C ASN A 53 -3.85 -13.17 24.85
N ARG A 54 -4.06 -12.89 23.55
CA ARG A 54 -5.34 -12.44 22.97
C ARG A 54 -5.85 -13.33 21.85
N ILE A 55 -5.52 -14.62 21.85
CA ILE A 55 -5.93 -15.57 20.79
C ILE A 55 -7.44 -15.56 20.53
N ALA A 56 -8.27 -15.32 21.55
CA ALA A 56 -9.72 -15.19 21.40
C ALA A 56 -10.16 -14.03 20.49
N ASP A 57 -9.33 -12.99 20.35
CA ASP A 57 -9.57 -11.80 19.54
C ASP A 57 -8.91 -11.88 18.15
N MET A 58 -8.32 -13.03 17.82
CA MET A 58 -7.58 -13.22 16.58
C MET A 58 -8.52 -13.17 15.36
N PRO A 59 -8.19 -12.43 14.29
CA PRO A 59 -8.96 -12.42 13.06
C PRO A 59 -9.07 -13.83 12.50
N GLN A 60 -10.28 -14.23 12.12
CA GLN A 60 -10.51 -15.52 11.49
C GLN A 60 -10.34 -15.39 9.98
N PHE A 61 -9.38 -16.13 9.44
CA PHE A 61 -9.22 -16.28 8.00
C PHE A 61 -10.20 -17.33 7.46
N PRO A 62 -10.68 -17.19 6.21
CA PRO A 62 -11.55 -18.18 5.58
C PRO A 62 -10.86 -19.55 5.52
N THR A 63 -11.65 -20.62 5.71
CA THR A 63 -11.19 -22.01 5.65
C THR A 63 -11.57 -22.68 4.33
N ASP A 64 -12.53 -22.12 3.62
CA ASP A 64 -13.07 -22.57 2.34
C ASP A 64 -12.38 -21.97 1.12
N ARG A 65 -11.62 -20.88 1.32
CA ARG A 65 -10.84 -20.19 0.28
C ARG A 65 -9.56 -19.58 0.85
N ALA A 66 -8.63 -19.21 -0.03
CA ALA A 66 -7.47 -18.43 0.37
C ALA A 66 -7.89 -17.03 0.87
N ALA A 67 -7.26 -16.57 1.95
CA ALA A 67 -7.39 -15.21 2.42
C ALA A 67 -6.87 -14.23 1.36
N SER A 68 -7.64 -13.20 1.07
CA SER A 68 -7.22 -12.15 0.15
C SER A 68 -6.18 -11.24 0.80
N GLN A 69 -5.34 -10.62 -0.03
CA GLN A 69 -4.37 -9.62 0.44
C GLN A 69 -4.97 -8.56 1.38
N PRO A 70 -6.11 -7.89 1.08
CA PRO A 70 -6.68 -6.91 2.00
C PRO A 70 -7.10 -7.51 3.35
N GLU A 71 -7.63 -8.74 3.38
CA GLU A 71 -7.98 -9.43 4.64
C GLU A 71 -6.73 -9.68 5.50
N VAL A 72 -5.62 -10.09 4.87
CA VAL A 72 -4.34 -10.30 5.56
C VAL A 72 -3.77 -8.97 6.06
N LEU A 73 -3.77 -7.92 5.24
CA LEU A 73 -3.24 -6.61 5.60
C LEU A 73 -4.02 -5.95 6.75
N GLU A 74 -5.34 -6.11 6.78
CA GLU A 74 -6.17 -5.66 7.90
C GLU A 74 -5.83 -6.41 9.19
N ALA A 75 -5.68 -7.73 9.10
CA ALA A 75 -5.27 -8.57 10.23
C ALA A 75 -3.89 -8.17 10.77
N VAL A 76 -2.94 -7.83 9.89
CA VAL A 76 -1.61 -7.33 10.26
C VAL A 76 -1.68 -5.98 10.98
N ALA A 77 -2.48 -5.03 10.49
CA ALA A 77 -2.71 -3.76 11.19
C ALA A 77 -3.33 -3.99 12.57
N SER A 78 -4.28 -4.91 12.69
CA SER A 78 -4.86 -5.30 13.97
C SER A 78 -3.84 -5.94 14.91
N ALA A 79 -3.01 -6.86 14.42
CA ALA A 79 -1.93 -7.48 15.17
C ALA A 79 -0.92 -6.46 15.72
N LEU A 80 -0.52 -5.48 14.90
CA LEU A 80 0.32 -4.38 15.33
C LEU A 80 -0.34 -3.53 16.43
N ARG A 81 -1.65 -3.24 16.31
CA ARG A 81 -2.42 -2.51 17.35
C ARG A 81 -2.55 -3.29 18.65
N VAL A 82 -2.76 -4.59 18.58
CA VAL A 82 -2.76 -5.49 19.76
C VAL A 82 -1.44 -5.41 20.53
N ARG A 83 -0.35 -5.16 19.80
CA ARG A 83 1.00 -4.94 20.33
C ARG A 83 1.32 -3.46 20.60
N GLN A 84 0.28 -2.64 20.79
CA GLN A 84 0.36 -1.21 21.12
C GLN A 84 1.12 -0.35 20.09
N ARG A 85 1.11 -0.75 18.82
CA ARG A 85 1.64 0.04 17.71
C ARG A 85 0.55 0.86 17.05
N ALA A 86 0.88 2.06 16.59
CA ALA A 86 -0.05 3.00 15.98
C ALA A 86 -0.35 2.68 14.50
N CYS A 87 -0.44 1.40 14.12
CA CYS A 87 -0.73 1.01 12.74
C CYS A 87 -2.24 1.01 12.48
N THR A 88 -2.77 2.05 11.83
CA THR A 88 -4.20 2.11 11.48
C THR A 88 -4.52 1.30 10.22
N SER A 89 -3.63 1.35 9.22
CA SER A 89 -3.75 0.63 7.96
C SER A 89 -2.35 0.36 7.42
N VAL A 90 -2.13 -0.81 6.83
CA VAL A 90 -0.86 -1.14 6.16
C VAL A 90 -0.84 -0.54 4.77
N VAL A 91 0.20 0.21 4.48
CA VAL A 91 0.44 0.89 3.20
C VAL A 91 1.32 0.04 2.29
N LYS A 92 2.36 -0.58 2.86
CA LYS A 92 3.36 -1.35 2.13
C LYS A 92 4.00 -2.40 3.03
N VAL A 93 4.34 -3.55 2.45
CA VAL A 93 5.06 -4.64 3.10
C VAL A 93 6.13 -5.15 2.16
N ASP A 94 7.34 -5.36 2.68
CA ASP A 94 8.43 -6.01 1.97
C ASP A 94 9.21 -6.91 2.92
N TYR A 95 10.05 -7.77 2.34
CA TYR A 95 11.09 -8.44 3.10
C TYR A 95 12.19 -7.45 3.47
N ALA A 96 12.55 -7.43 4.75
CA ALA A 96 13.65 -6.65 5.30
C ALA A 96 14.98 -7.43 5.28
N ASP A 97 14.93 -8.74 5.05
CA ASP A 97 16.09 -9.61 4.92
C ASP A 97 15.95 -10.64 3.78
N ASP A 98 17.10 -11.18 3.33
CA ASP A 98 17.13 -12.23 2.31
C ASP A 98 16.64 -13.59 2.83
N SER A 99 16.53 -13.73 4.16
CA SER A 99 16.06 -14.97 4.80
C SER A 99 14.54 -15.12 4.75
N GLY A 100 13.82 -14.05 4.44
CA GLY A 100 12.36 -14.01 4.38
C GLY A 100 11.68 -14.01 5.74
N ASN A 101 12.43 -13.81 6.84
CA ASN A 101 11.87 -13.87 8.20
C ASN A 101 11.55 -12.48 8.74
N MET A 102 12.31 -11.48 8.31
CA MET A 102 12.13 -10.10 8.74
C MET A 102 11.33 -9.36 7.67
N LEU A 103 10.27 -8.69 8.09
CA LEU A 103 9.39 -7.92 7.22
C LEU A 103 9.44 -6.44 7.62
N ASP A 104 9.54 -5.56 6.64
CA ASP A 104 9.34 -4.13 6.84
C ASP A 104 7.90 -3.79 6.48
N ILE A 105 7.15 -3.29 7.46
CA ILE A 105 5.73 -2.95 7.36
C ILE A 105 5.59 -1.44 7.54
N SER A 106 5.18 -0.76 6.47
CA SER A 106 4.84 0.65 6.51
C SER A 106 3.35 0.80 6.76
N CYS A 107 2.98 1.53 7.81
CA CYS A 107 1.60 1.81 8.16
C CYS A 107 1.30 3.30 8.19
N VAL A 108 0.02 3.63 8.04
CA VAL A 108 -0.51 4.91 8.52
C VAL A 108 -0.34 4.94 10.04
N GLY A 109 0.62 5.76 10.50
CA GLY A 109 0.97 5.95 11.91
C GLY A 109 2.31 5.36 12.35
N GLY A 110 3.09 4.74 11.45
CA GLY A 110 4.48 4.37 11.73
C GLY A 110 5.01 3.29 10.79
N ASN A 111 6.33 3.09 10.81
CA ASN A 111 7.00 1.99 10.13
C ASN A 111 7.50 1.00 11.18
N TYR A 112 7.42 -0.29 10.88
CA TYR A 112 7.75 -1.35 11.83
C TYR A 112 8.52 -2.44 11.12
N ARG A 113 9.58 -2.90 11.76
CA ARG A 113 10.28 -4.11 11.35
C ARG A 113 9.83 -5.27 12.23
N VAL A 114 9.24 -6.29 11.61
CA VAL A 114 8.70 -7.45 12.34
C VAL A 114 9.42 -8.72 11.98
N ASP A 115 9.60 -9.58 12.96
CA ASP A 115 10.02 -10.97 12.75
C ASP A 115 8.76 -11.83 12.67
N ALA A 116 8.49 -12.42 11.51
CA ALA A 116 7.29 -13.22 11.26
C ALA A 116 7.22 -14.47 12.14
N LYS A 117 8.37 -15.05 12.51
CA LYS A 117 8.48 -16.29 13.29
C LYS A 117 8.38 -16.05 14.79
N SER A 118 9.04 -15.01 15.30
CA SER A 118 9.03 -14.71 16.74
C SER A 118 7.90 -13.75 17.14
N GLY A 119 7.31 -13.02 16.19
CA GLY A 119 6.35 -11.95 16.47
C GLY A 119 6.98 -10.73 17.15
N LYS A 120 8.31 -10.62 17.12
CA LYS A 120 9.05 -9.47 17.66
C LYS A 120 8.84 -8.27 16.73
N ILE A 121 8.57 -7.10 17.33
CA ILE A 121 8.34 -5.85 16.59
C ILE A 121 9.38 -4.82 17.03
N THR A 122 10.18 -4.36 16.08
CA THR A 122 11.17 -3.30 16.24
C THR A 122 10.63 -2.03 15.57
N PRO A 123 10.67 -0.87 16.23
CA PRO A 123 10.33 0.41 15.62
C PRO A 123 11.38 0.85 14.59
#